data_AF-A0A2M6IUM8-F1
#
_entry.id   AF-A0A2M6IUM8-F1
#
_cell.length_a   1.000
_cell.length_b   1.000
_cell.length_c   1.000
_cell.angle_alpha   90.00
_cell.angle_beta   90.00
_cell.angle_gamma   90.00
#
_symmetry.space_group_name_H-M   'P 1'
#
loop_
_entity.id
_entity.type
_entity.pdbx_description
1 polymer ?
#
loop_
_entity_poly.entity_id
_entity_poly.type
_entity_poly.pdbx_seq_one_letter_code
_entity_poly.pdbx_strand_id
1 'polypeptide(L)'
;MPFFFLIPPFLLYLFGVLNLFGVRPDLVLSFLGFGLFGLILYFLIKYLQVHEHFFRTNAFFFYIILLVLLIATYLFGSEANGARRWLNLYFFQLQTSEIFKIFIIVFLAKLFSRSTTIFETQTLFLKVLITTIIPTLIILKQPDLGTALIIIIILGVMVLHSAIPRKQIIIAVSLVLLLLPLFWFGMQDYQKMRVISFINPKDISGAAYNMIQS
;
A
#
# COMPACT_ATOMS: atom_id res chain seq x y z
N MET A 1 5.13 -24.70 -3.58
CA MET A 1 4.62 -23.94 -4.75
C MET A 1 5.36 -24.38 -6.00
N PRO A 2 4.66 -24.56 -7.13
CA PRO A 2 5.29 -24.90 -8.40
C PRO A 2 6.13 -23.71 -8.91
N PHE A 3 7.28 -24.01 -9.52
CA PHE A 3 8.21 -23.01 -10.07
C PHE A 3 7.58 -22.09 -11.12
N PHE A 4 6.49 -22.53 -11.76
CA PHE A 4 5.76 -21.77 -12.77
C PHE A 4 5.30 -20.38 -12.29
N PHE A 5 5.00 -20.21 -10.99
CA PHE A 5 4.60 -18.90 -10.44
C PHE A 5 5.73 -17.86 -10.44
N LEU A 6 7.00 -18.26 -10.60
CA LEU A 6 8.13 -17.34 -10.69
C LEU A 6 8.35 -16.81 -12.12
N ILE A 7 7.73 -17.41 -13.14
CA ILE A 7 7.94 -17.02 -14.53
C ILE A 7 7.41 -15.60 -14.80
N PRO A 8 6.16 -15.24 -14.45
CA PRO A 8 5.67 -13.88 -14.68
C PRO A 8 6.52 -12.77 -14.03
N PRO A 9 6.85 -12.82 -12.72
CA PRO A 9 7.67 -11.78 -12.11
C PRO A 9 9.09 -11.74 -12.68
N PHE A 10 9.67 -12.88 -13.07
CA PHE A 10 10.97 -12.92 -13.72
C PHE A 10 10.95 -12.24 -15.10
N LEU A 11 9.92 -12.50 -15.92
CA LEU A 11 9.77 -11.84 -17.23
C LEU A 11 9.56 -10.34 -17.09
N LEU A 12 8.74 -9.90 -16.13
CA LEU A 12 8.54 -8.48 -15.84
C LEU A 12 9.83 -7.82 -15.36
N TYR A 13 10.59 -8.50 -14.51
CA TYR A 13 11.89 -8.02 -14.05
C TYR A 13 12.89 -7.88 -15.20
N LEU A 14 12.99 -8.89 -16.07
CA LEU A 14 13.86 -8.86 -17.25
C LEU A 14 13.47 -7.72 -18.20
N PHE A 15 12.18 -7.56 -18.48
CA PHE A 15 11.68 -6.44 -19.28
C PHE A 15 12.04 -5.09 -18.66
N GLY A 16 11.91 -4.95 -17.34
CA GLY A 16 12.32 -3.76 -16.59
C GLY A 16 13.80 -3.46 -16.73
N VAL A 17 14.67 -4.46 -16.60
CA VAL A 17 16.12 -4.34 -16.80
C VAL A 17 16.43 -3.84 -18.21
N LEU A 18 15.85 -4.48 -19.23
CA LEU A 18 16.07 -4.11 -20.65
C LEU A 18 15.61 -2.68 -20.94
N ASN A 19 14.48 -2.25 -20.39
CA ASN A 19 14.00 -0.89 -20.54
C ASN A 19 14.95 0.11 -19.86
N LEU A 20 15.39 -0.19 -18.65
CA LEU A 20 16.28 0.68 -17.88
C LEU A 20 17.65 0.87 -18.57
N PHE A 21 18.16 -0.16 -19.24
CA PHE A 21 19.37 -0.05 -20.07
C PHE A 21 19.25 1.03 -21.16
N GLY A 22 18.05 1.22 -21.73
CA GLY A 22 17.79 2.23 -22.75
C GLY A 22 17.55 3.64 -22.20
N VAL A 23 17.00 3.78 -21.00
CA VAL A 23 16.57 5.07 -20.44
C VAL A 23 17.58 5.64 -19.42
N ARG A 24 18.08 4.80 -18.50
CA ARG A 24 18.96 5.18 -17.37
C ARG A 24 19.96 4.06 -17.06
N PRO A 25 21.01 3.90 -17.89
CA PRO A 25 22.00 2.83 -17.72
C PRO A 25 22.76 2.91 -16.38
N ASP A 26 22.85 4.11 -15.79
CA ASP A 26 23.46 4.36 -14.48
C ASP A 26 22.78 3.61 -13.32
N LEU A 27 21.48 3.33 -13.45
CA LEU A 27 20.69 2.69 -12.39
C LEU A 27 20.64 1.16 -12.52
N VAL A 28 21.14 0.59 -13.61
CA VAL A 28 21.00 -0.84 -13.92
C VAL A 28 21.67 -1.70 -12.87
N LEU A 29 22.88 -1.35 -12.44
CA LEU A 29 23.63 -2.13 -11.44
C LEU A 29 22.85 -2.21 -10.11
N SER A 30 22.30 -1.07 -9.67
CA SER A 30 21.45 -1.01 -8.46
C SER A 30 20.19 -1.86 -8.62
N PHE A 31 19.54 -1.81 -9.79
CA PHE A 31 18.35 -2.60 -10.09
C PHE A 31 18.64 -4.12 -10.12
N LEU A 32 19.80 -4.52 -10.66
CA LEU A 32 20.31 -5.89 -10.58
C LEU A 32 20.56 -6.33 -9.13
N GLY A 33 21.16 -5.45 -8.34
CA GLY A 33 21.37 -5.67 -6.90
C GLY A 33 20.06 -5.91 -6.13
N PHE A 34 19.03 -5.10 -6.36
CA PHE A 34 17.72 -5.29 -5.73
C PHE A 34 17.01 -6.57 -6.18
N GLY A 35 17.14 -6.95 -7.46
CA GLY A 35 16.59 -8.21 -7.96
C GLY A 35 17.26 -9.43 -7.31
N LEU A 36 18.59 -9.42 -7.21
CA LEU A 36 19.34 -10.46 -6.51
C LEU A 36 18.98 -10.52 -5.02
N PHE A 37 18.88 -9.37 -4.35
CA PHE A 37 18.44 -9.29 -2.96
C PHE A 37 17.04 -9.90 -2.77
N GLY A 38 16.08 -9.60 -3.66
CA GLY A 38 14.74 -10.17 -3.64
C GLY A 38 14.74 -11.70 -3.82
N LEU A 39 15.57 -12.22 -4.74
CA LEU A 39 15.73 -13.67 -4.94
C LEU A 39 16.36 -14.35 -3.72
N ILE A 40 17.42 -13.77 -3.16
CA ILE A 40 18.05 -14.28 -1.93
C ILE A 40 17.03 -14.31 -0.80
N LEU A 41 16.26 -13.24 -0.60
CA LEU A 41 15.23 -13.17 0.42
C LEU A 41 14.15 -14.25 0.21
N TYR A 42 13.70 -14.47 -1.03
CA TYR A 42 12.75 -15.53 -1.37
C TYR A 42 13.30 -16.93 -1.01
N PHE A 43 14.52 -17.25 -1.44
CA PHE A 43 15.14 -18.54 -1.13
C PHE A 43 15.42 -18.71 0.35
N LEU A 44 15.79 -17.64 1.06
CA LEU A 44 15.99 -17.65 2.50
C LEU A 44 14.69 -17.95 3.26
N ILE A 45 13.59 -17.27 2.93
CA ILE A 45 12.26 -17.52 3.52
C ILE A 45 11.84 -18.98 3.28
N LYS A 46 12.09 -19.50 2.07
CA LYS A 46 11.80 -20.89 1.72
C LYS A 46 12.69 -21.89 2.48
N TYR A 47 13.98 -21.61 2.59
CA TYR A 47 14.97 -22.44 3.29
C TYR A 47 14.70 -22.50 4.79
N LEU A 48 14.41 -21.36 5.41
CA LEU A 48 14.03 -21.24 6.83
C LEU A 48 12.65 -21.83 7.12
N GLN A 49 11.95 -22.35 6.10
CA GLN A 49 10.63 -22.95 6.25
C GLN A 49 9.67 -22.02 7.00
N VAL A 50 9.71 -20.73 6.67
CA VAL A 50 8.79 -19.75 7.27
C VAL A 50 7.42 -19.97 6.63
N HIS A 51 6.63 -20.83 7.25
CA HIS A 51 5.31 -21.19 6.78
C HIS A 51 4.29 -20.08 7.09
N GLU A 52 3.13 -20.15 6.44
CA GLU A 52 1.96 -19.28 6.68
C GLU A 52 1.67 -19.12 8.18
N HIS A 53 1.81 -20.21 8.95
CA HIS A 53 1.56 -20.21 10.39
C HIS A 53 2.38 -19.16 11.15
N PHE A 54 3.63 -18.92 10.76
CA PHE A 54 4.48 -17.89 11.38
C PHE A 54 3.90 -16.49 11.16
N PHE A 55 3.56 -16.15 9.92
CA PHE A 55 2.98 -14.86 9.57
C PHE A 55 1.61 -14.66 10.22
N ARG A 56 0.76 -15.70 10.21
CA ARG A 56 -0.57 -15.67 10.83
C ARG A 56 -0.49 -15.48 12.34
N THR A 57 0.42 -16.18 13.02
CA THR A 57 0.58 -16.07 14.47
C THR A 57 1.06 -14.67 14.84
N ASN A 58 2.09 -14.18 14.14
CA ASN A 58 2.73 -12.89 14.41
C ASN A 58 2.08 -11.68 13.71
N ALA A 59 0.95 -11.85 13.02
CA ALA A 59 0.33 -10.79 12.22
C ALA A 59 0.06 -9.49 13.01
N PHE A 60 -0.36 -9.60 14.28
CA PHE A 60 -0.58 -8.43 15.13
C PHE A 60 0.73 -7.71 15.47
N PHE A 61 1.79 -8.46 15.74
CA PHE A 61 3.12 -7.91 15.98
C PHE A 61 3.62 -7.14 14.75
N PHE A 62 3.52 -7.74 13.57
CA PHE A 62 3.89 -7.08 12.31
C PHE A 62 3.05 -5.83 12.02
N TYR A 63 1.74 -5.89 12.30
CA TYR A 63 0.87 -4.72 12.14
C TYR A 63 1.34 -3.56 13.03
N ILE A 64 1.59 -3.80 14.32
CA ILE A 64 2.02 -2.75 15.26
C ILE A 64 3.39 -2.19 14.90
N ILE A 65 4.38 -3.05 14.63
CA ILE A 65 5.74 -2.57 14.31
C ILE A 65 5.76 -1.72 13.04
N LEU A 66 4.99 -2.10 12.02
CA LEU A 66 4.91 -1.33 10.77
C LEU A 66 4.06 -0.07 10.92
N LEU A 67 3.05 -0.08 11.80
CA LEU A 67 2.31 1.14 12.16
C LEU A 67 3.24 2.15 12.85
N VAL A 68 4.06 1.70 13.79
CA VAL A 68 5.09 2.53 14.42
C VAL A 68 6.09 3.02 13.38
N LEU A 69 6.51 2.17 12.44
CA LEU A 69 7.42 2.57 11.37
C LEU A 69 6.79 3.63 10.43
N LEU A 70 5.48 3.55 10.15
CA LEU A 70 4.77 4.58 9.39
C LEU A 70 4.78 5.92 10.13
N ILE A 71 4.54 5.90 11.44
CA ILE A 71 4.63 7.11 12.27
C ILE A 71 6.06 7.65 12.27
N ALA A 72 7.07 6.79 12.42
CA ALA A 72 8.48 7.17 12.35
C ALA A 72 8.84 7.78 10.99
N THR A 73 8.30 7.24 9.90
CA THR A 73 8.49 7.79 8.55
C THR A 73 7.88 9.19 8.41
N TYR A 74 6.73 9.44 9.03
CA TYR A 74 6.13 10.77 9.04
C TYR A 74 6.98 11.80 9.82
N LEU A 75 7.57 11.39 10.94
CA LEU A 75 8.36 12.26 11.81
C LEU A 75 9.79 12.49 11.30
N PHE A 76 10.46 11.43 10.86
CA PHE A 76 11.90 11.40 10.55
C PHE A 76 12.23 11.08 9.09
N GLY A 77 11.21 10.85 8.24
CA GLY A 77 11.41 10.53 6.83
C GLY A 77 12.02 11.70 6.06
N SER A 78 12.83 11.37 5.05
CA SER A 78 13.39 12.35 4.14
C SER A 78 12.28 12.98 3.30
N GLU A 79 12.30 14.30 3.19
CA GLU A 79 11.36 15.06 2.39
C GLU A 79 11.82 15.07 0.93
N ALA A 80 11.01 14.50 0.04
CA ALA A 80 11.21 14.53 -1.39
C ALA A 80 9.92 15.00 -2.06
N ASN A 81 10.00 16.00 -2.94
CA ASN A 81 8.83 16.56 -3.65
C ASN A 81 7.66 16.97 -2.71
N GLY A 82 7.98 17.51 -1.53
CA GLY A 82 7.00 17.93 -0.52
C GLY A 82 6.33 16.77 0.23
N ALA A 83 6.86 15.54 0.13
CA ALA A 83 6.34 14.37 0.83
C ALA A 83 7.41 13.60 1.61
N ARG A 84 7.09 13.23 2.85
CA ARG A 84 7.94 12.41 3.73
C ARG A 84 7.46 10.97 3.72
N ARG A 85 7.94 10.21 2.74
CA ARG A 85 7.51 8.82 2.48
C ARG A 85 8.64 7.79 2.61
N TRP A 86 9.88 8.26 2.62
CA TRP A 86 11.06 7.43 2.54
C TRP A 86 11.87 7.56 3.82
N LEU A 87 12.24 6.43 4.41
CA LEU A 87 13.28 6.37 5.43
C LEU A 87 14.62 6.16 4.73
N ASN A 88 15.53 7.12 4.88
CA ASN A 88 16.88 7.00 4.34
C ASN A 88 17.72 6.13 5.28
N LEU A 89 18.01 4.90 4.86
CA LEU A 89 18.84 3.94 5.61
C LEU A 89 20.30 3.96 5.14
N TYR A 90 20.76 5.12 4.63
CA TYR A 90 22.09 5.40 4.09
C TYR A 90 22.44 4.65 2.78
N PHE A 91 22.17 3.35 2.72
CA PHE A 91 22.45 2.50 1.56
C PHE A 91 21.26 2.36 0.61
N PHE A 92 20.04 2.49 1.12
CA PHE A 92 18.81 2.45 0.33
C PHE A 92 17.73 3.30 0.99
N GLN A 93 16.74 3.68 0.18
CA GLN A 93 15.54 4.36 0.67
C GLN A 93 14.44 3.31 0.87
N LEU A 94 13.91 3.24 2.09
CA LEU A 94 12.81 2.32 2.40
C LEU A 94 11.47 3.07 2.42
N GLN A 95 10.57 2.67 1.53
CA GLN A 95 9.18 3.12 1.58
C GLN A 95 8.38 2.20 2.51
N THR A 96 8.18 2.66 3.74
CA THR A 96 7.49 1.89 4.79
C THR A 96 6.08 1.47 4.39
N SER A 97 5.38 2.32 3.62
CA SER A 97 4.00 2.06 3.20
C SER A 97 3.87 0.88 2.23
N GLU A 98 4.92 0.56 1.46
CA GLU A 98 4.96 -0.64 0.61
C GLU A 98 4.97 -1.93 1.43
N ILE A 99 5.80 -1.99 2.47
CA ILE A 99 5.85 -3.14 3.39
C ILE A 99 4.52 -3.25 4.16
N PHE A 100 3.99 -2.12 4.64
CA PHE A 100 2.73 -2.10 5.39
C PHE A 100 1.57 -2.72 4.60
N LYS A 101 1.45 -2.46 3.29
CA LYS A 101 0.41 -3.05 2.42
C LYS A 101 0.40 -4.58 2.44
N ILE A 102 1.56 -5.22 2.53
CA ILE A 102 1.65 -6.69 2.55
C ILE A 102 1.14 -7.22 3.90
N PHE A 103 1.57 -6.63 5.00
CA PHE A 103 1.23 -7.13 6.33
C PHE A 103 -0.17 -6.74 6.80
N ILE A 104 -0.74 -5.63 6.30
CA ILE A 104 -2.16 -5.33 6.55
C ILE A 104 -3.06 -6.40 5.92
N ILE A 105 -2.72 -6.95 4.75
CA ILE A 105 -3.46 -8.07 4.15
C ILE A 105 -3.40 -9.29 5.06
N VAL A 106 -2.21 -9.66 5.54
CA VAL A 106 -2.05 -10.81 6.45
C VAL A 106 -2.85 -10.61 7.75
N PHE A 107 -2.81 -9.40 8.31
CA PHE A 107 -3.53 -9.06 9.53
C PHE A 107 -5.05 -9.08 9.34
N LEU A 108 -5.55 -8.47 8.28
CA LEU A 108 -6.98 -8.50 7.93
C LEU A 108 -7.45 -9.94 7.66
N ALA A 109 -6.66 -10.75 6.97
CA ALA A 109 -6.99 -12.16 6.71
C ALA A 109 -7.19 -12.95 8.02
N LYS A 110 -6.31 -12.72 9.01
CA LYS A 110 -6.45 -13.31 10.35
C LYS A 110 -7.70 -12.82 11.09
N LEU A 111 -8.07 -11.56 10.93
CA LEU A 111 -9.30 -11.03 11.53
C LEU A 111 -10.53 -11.70 10.91
N PHE A 112 -10.58 -11.80 9.57
CA PHE A 112 -11.69 -12.44 8.86
C PHE A 112 -11.79 -13.95 9.13
N SER A 113 -10.67 -14.65 9.38
CA SER A 113 -10.69 -16.10 9.63
C SER A 113 -11.34 -16.50 10.96
N ARG A 114 -11.56 -15.56 11.88
CA ARG A 114 -12.01 -15.86 13.27
C ARG A 114 -13.51 -15.72 13.50
N SER A 115 -14.28 -15.17 12.57
CA SER A 115 -15.71 -14.91 12.81
C SER A 115 -16.58 -16.09 12.43
N THR A 116 -17.35 -16.57 13.40
CA THR A 116 -18.31 -17.68 13.24
C THR A 116 -19.75 -17.27 13.52
N THR A 117 -19.99 -16.19 14.28
CA THR A 117 -21.35 -15.74 14.66
C THR A 117 -21.68 -14.32 14.19
N ILE A 118 -22.98 -14.00 14.11
CA ILE A 118 -23.46 -12.67 13.65
C ILE A 118 -22.99 -11.54 14.60
N PHE A 119 -23.00 -11.75 15.92
CA PHE A 119 -22.48 -10.75 16.87
C PHE A 119 -20.96 -10.54 16.72
N GLU A 120 -20.22 -11.60 16.42
CA GLU A 120 -18.81 -11.50 16.05
C GLU A 120 -18.62 -10.70 14.76
N THR A 121 -19.53 -10.78 13.78
CA THR A 121 -19.39 -10.00 12.54
C THR A 121 -19.54 -8.49 12.72
N GLN A 122 -20.36 -8.01 13.66
CA GLN A 122 -20.47 -6.57 13.95
C GLN A 122 -19.21 -6.02 14.63
N THR A 123 -18.69 -6.74 15.62
CA THR A 123 -17.44 -6.36 16.29
C THR A 123 -16.24 -6.51 15.36
N LEU A 124 -16.27 -7.47 14.44
CA LEU A 124 -15.29 -7.63 13.37
C LEU A 124 -15.29 -6.42 12.43
N PHE A 125 -16.46 -5.96 11.98
CA PHE A 125 -16.57 -4.80 11.11
C PHE A 125 -15.92 -3.56 11.73
N LEU A 126 -16.20 -3.27 13.00
CA LEU A 126 -15.57 -2.16 13.72
C LEU A 126 -14.06 -2.32 13.85
N LYS A 127 -13.57 -3.53 14.18
CA LYS A 127 -12.13 -3.81 14.27
C LYS A 127 -11.44 -3.57 12.93
N VAL A 128 -11.98 -4.13 11.85
CA VAL A 128 -11.47 -3.98 10.49
C VAL A 128 -11.44 -2.52 10.05
N LEU A 129 -12.50 -1.77 10.36
CA LEU A 129 -12.60 -0.35 10.06
C LEU A 129 -11.51 0.44 10.78
N ILE A 130 -11.36 0.25 12.09
CA ILE A 130 -10.35 0.96 12.91
C ILE A 130 -8.94 0.62 12.42
N THR A 131 -8.65 -0.66 12.19
CA THR A 131 -7.31 -1.13 11.81
C THR A 131 -6.91 -0.70 10.39
N THR A 132 -7.87 -0.27 9.57
CA THR A 132 -7.58 0.24 8.22
C THR A 132 -7.60 1.77 8.17
N ILE A 133 -8.53 2.42 8.87
CA ILE A 133 -8.64 3.89 8.85
C ILE A 133 -7.42 4.53 9.52
N ILE A 134 -6.95 4.03 10.67
CA ILE A 134 -5.80 4.59 11.38
C ILE A 134 -4.56 4.70 10.47
N PRO A 135 -4.06 3.61 9.84
CA PRO A 135 -2.90 3.70 8.97
C PRO A 135 -3.16 4.54 7.71
N THR A 136 -4.37 4.46 7.15
CA THR A 136 -4.77 5.30 6.00
C THR A 136 -4.64 6.78 6.32
N LEU A 137 -5.11 7.22 7.49
CA LEU A 137 -4.98 8.62 7.93
C LEU A 137 -3.52 9.03 8.13
N ILE A 138 -2.68 8.14 8.67
CA ILE A 138 -1.23 8.40 8.81
C ILE A 138 -0.59 8.59 7.43
N ILE A 139 -0.93 7.75 6.46
CA ILE A 139 -0.40 7.82 5.09
C ILE A 139 -0.90 9.08 4.35
N LEU A 140 -2.15 9.49 4.58
CA LEU A 140 -2.67 10.76 4.06
C LEU A 140 -1.88 11.97 4.60
N LYS A 141 -1.38 11.89 5.85
CA LYS A 141 -0.46 12.90 6.39
C LYS A 141 0.95 12.85 5.80
N GLN A 142 1.34 11.76 5.14
CA GLN A 142 2.60 11.63 4.37
C GLN A 142 2.45 12.11 2.91
N PRO A 143 1.59 13.10 2.70
CA PRO A 143 0.89 13.41 1.44
C PRO A 143 0.81 12.30 0.38
N ASP A 144 0.52 11.04 0.73
CA ASP A 144 0.51 9.90 -0.21
C ASP A 144 -0.90 9.38 -0.52
N LEU A 145 -1.62 10.11 -1.39
CA LEU A 145 -2.98 9.75 -1.81
C LEU A 145 -3.05 8.39 -2.52
N GLY A 146 -2.04 8.06 -3.33
CA GLY A 146 -2.03 6.81 -4.10
C GLY A 146 -1.98 5.60 -3.18
N THR A 147 -1.08 5.61 -2.21
CA THR A 147 -0.96 4.51 -1.26
C THR A 147 -2.16 4.39 -0.33
N ALA A 148 -2.73 5.52 0.11
CA ALA A 148 -3.97 5.53 0.88
C ALA A 148 -5.13 4.86 0.11
N LEU A 149 -5.29 5.20 -1.18
CA LEU A 149 -6.31 4.60 -2.04
C LEU A 149 -6.11 3.08 -2.19
N ILE A 150 -4.87 2.63 -2.40
CA ILE A 150 -4.55 1.20 -2.54
C ILE A 150 -4.95 0.43 -1.28
N ILE A 151 -4.70 0.95 -0.09
CA ILE A 151 -5.11 0.30 1.17
C ILE A 151 -6.64 0.17 1.26
N ILE A 152 -7.37 1.21 0.84
CA ILE A 152 -8.84 1.18 0.80
C ILE A 152 -9.33 0.13 -0.22
N ILE A 153 -8.69 0.02 -1.39
CA ILE A 153 -9.02 -0.99 -2.40
C ILE A 153 -8.75 -2.39 -1.86
N ILE A 154 -7.59 -2.61 -1.22
CA ILE A 154 -7.26 -3.88 -0.55
C ILE A 154 -8.35 -4.26 0.43
N LEU A 155 -8.75 -3.33 1.31
CA LEU A 155 -9.84 -3.56 2.25
C LEU A 155 -11.14 -3.92 1.53
N GLY A 156 -11.51 -3.17 0.48
CA GLY A 156 -12.72 -3.41 -0.31
C GLY A 156 -12.76 -4.83 -0.87
N VAL A 157 -11.67 -5.26 -1.52
CA VAL A 157 -11.57 -6.61 -2.09
C VAL A 157 -11.67 -7.69 -0.99
N MET A 158 -10.99 -7.50 0.15
CA MET A 158 -11.03 -8.48 1.24
C MET A 158 -12.41 -8.56 1.89
N VAL A 159 -13.05 -7.42 2.13
CA VAL A 159 -14.39 -7.35 2.72
C VAL A 159 -15.42 -8.01 1.78
N LEU A 160 -15.26 -7.88 0.46
CA LEU A 160 -16.13 -8.56 -0.51
C LEU A 160 -16.10 -10.09 -0.39
N HIS A 161 -14.98 -10.66 0.04
CA HIS A 161 -14.78 -12.10 0.25
C HIS A 161 -14.97 -12.53 1.71
N SER A 162 -15.32 -11.61 2.60
CA SER A 162 -15.53 -11.88 4.03
C SER A 162 -16.97 -12.28 4.33
N ALA A 163 -17.19 -12.85 5.53
CA ALA A 163 -18.54 -13.14 6.05
C ALA A 163 -19.29 -11.90 6.57
N ILE A 164 -18.77 -10.68 6.36
CA ILE A 164 -19.43 -9.44 6.80
C ILE A 164 -20.77 -9.26 6.06
N PRO A 165 -21.87 -8.95 6.78
CA PRO A 165 -23.16 -8.69 6.16
C PRO A 165 -23.08 -7.59 5.09
N ARG A 166 -23.57 -7.86 3.87
CA ARG A 166 -23.56 -6.91 2.74
C ARG A 166 -24.15 -5.55 3.08
N LYS A 167 -25.18 -5.52 3.95
CA LYS A 167 -25.78 -4.28 4.45
C LYS A 167 -24.77 -3.34 5.11
N GLN A 168 -23.84 -3.86 5.92
CA GLN A 168 -22.82 -3.04 6.59
C GLN A 168 -21.82 -2.45 5.57
N ILE A 169 -21.47 -3.23 4.55
CA ILE A 169 -20.60 -2.79 3.46
C ILE A 169 -21.27 -1.63 2.70
N ILE A 170 -22.54 -1.79 2.33
CA ILE A 170 -23.31 -0.75 1.62
C ILE A 170 -23.39 0.53 2.47
N ILE A 171 -23.68 0.42 3.77
CA ILE A 171 -23.72 1.57 4.68
C ILE A 171 -22.35 2.27 4.72
N ALA A 172 -21.26 1.52 4.83
CA ALA A 172 -19.91 2.08 4.86
C ALA A 172 -19.56 2.83 3.56
N VAL A 173 -19.85 2.22 2.41
CA VAL A 173 -19.62 2.84 1.10
C VAL A 173 -20.47 4.09 0.93
N SER A 174 -21.76 4.03 1.27
CA SER A 174 -22.65 5.19 1.20
C SER A 174 -22.19 6.32 2.11
N LEU A 175 -21.68 6.01 3.31
CA LEU A 175 -21.13 7.01 4.22
C LEU A 175 -19.87 7.66 3.62
N VAL A 176 -18.96 6.87 3.04
CA VAL A 176 -17.77 7.41 2.37
C VAL A 176 -18.18 8.33 1.22
N LEU A 177 -19.11 7.90 0.35
CA LEU A 177 -19.61 8.71 -0.76
C LEU A 177 -20.26 10.01 -0.29
N LEU A 178 -21.02 9.97 0.81
CA LEU A 178 -21.64 11.15 1.41
C LEU A 178 -20.60 12.14 1.96
N LEU A 179 -19.49 11.62 2.51
CA LEU A 179 -18.41 12.43 3.07
C LEU A 179 -17.38 12.89 2.01
N LEU A 180 -17.36 12.31 0.80
CA LEU A 180 -16.43 12.69 -0.27
C LEU A 180 -16.34 14.20 -0.53
N PRO A 181 -17.45 14.96 -0.61
CA PRO A 181 -17.39 16.41 -0.80
C PRO A 181 -16.66 17.14 0.34
N LEU A 182 -16.69 16.62 1.57
CA LEU A 182 -15.97 17.21 2.70
C LEU A 182 -14.45 17.08 2.54
N PHE A 183 -13.98 15.99 1.92
CA PHE A 183 -12.56 15.83 1.63
C PHE A 183 -12.04 16.91 0.69
N TRP A 184 -12.87 17.42 -0.24
CA TRP A 184 -12.50 18.52 -1.13
C TRP A 184 -12.05 19.76 -0.36
N PHE A 185 -12.74 20.10 0.74
CA PHE A 185 -12.39 21.26 1.56
C PHE A 185 -11.10 21.06 2.37
N GLY A 186 -10.78 19.82 2.73
CA GLY A 186 -9.55 19.47 3.46
C GLY A 186 -8.32 19.21 2.56
N MET A 187 -8.49 19.14 1.25
CA MET A 187 -7.41 18.87 0.31
C MET A 187 -6.51 20.09 0.09
N GLN A 188 -5.21 19.86 0.04
CA GLN A 188 -4.23 20.87 -0.38
C GLN A 188 -4.38 21.18 -1.87
N ASP A 189 -3.94 22.37 -2.31
CA ASP A 189 -4.15 22.83 -3.68
C ASP A 189 -3.53 21.89 -4.72
N TYR A 190 -2.36 21.32 -4.44
CA TYR A 190 -1.74 20.33 -5.33
C TYR A 190 -2.60 19.05 -5.47
N GLN A 191 -3.34 18.66 -4.43
CA GLN A 191 -4.20 17.48 -4.45
C GLN A 191 -5.44 17.74 -5.30
N LYS A 192 -6.03 18.93 -5.15
CA LYS A 192 -7.16 19.38 -5.98
C LYS A 192 -6.76 19.46 -7.45
N MET A 193 -5.58 20.03 -7.74
CA MET A 193 -5.06 20.11 -9.11
C MET A 193 -4.94 18.71 -9.75
N ARG A 194 -4.45 17.70 -9.01
CA ARG A 194 -4.40 16.32 -9.53
C ARG A 194 -5.79 15.76 -9.86
N VAL A 195 -6.78 15.99 -9.00
CA VAL A 195 -8.16 15.52 -9.25
C VAL A 195 -8.76 16.23 -10.47
N ILE A 196 -8.59 17.54 -10.57
CA ILE A 196 -9.12 18.34 -11.69
C ILE A 196 -8.46 17.94 -13.01
N SER A 197 -7.13 17.82 -13.03
CA SER A 197 -6.41 17.40 -14.24
C SER A 197 -6.74 15.97 -14.66
N PHE A 198 -7.06 15.07 -13.72
CA PHE A 198 -7.53 13.72 -14.04
C PHE A 198 -8.92 13.73 -14.69
N ILE A 199 -9.83 14.57 -14.20
CA ILE A 199 -11.21 14.68 -14.73
C ILE A 199 -11.25 15.47 -16.04
N ASN A 200 -10.45 16.53 -16.15
CA ASN A 200 -10.37 17.39 -17.33
C ASN A 200 -8.92 17.47 -17.87
N PRO A 201 -8.45 16.43 -18.57
CA PRO A 201 -7.08 16.37 -19.10
C PRO A 201 -6.83 17.35 -20.26
N LYS A 202 -7.85 18.07 -20.75
CA LYS A 202 -7.74 19.02 -21.87
C LYS A 202 -7.37 20.44 -21.43
N ASP A 203 -7.44 20.73 -20.13
CA ASP A 203 -7.14 22.06 -19.59
C ASP A 203 -5.65 22.15 -19.23
N ILE A 204 -4.84 22.56 -20.21
CA ILE A 204 -3.37 22.66 -20.13
C ILE A 204 -2.96 23.90 -19.32
N SER A 205 -3.45 24.02 -18.09
CA SER A 205 -2.79 24.85 -17.09
C SER A 205 -1.49 24.15 -16.67
N GLY A 206 -0.40 24.89 -16.46
CA GLY A 206 0.97 24.36 -16.35
C GLY A 206 1.21 23.23 -15.34
N ALA A 207 0.27 22.93 -14.45
CA ALA A 207 0.28 21.76 -13.57
C ALA A 207 0.06 20.42 -14.33
N ALA A 208 -0.69 20.41 -15.42
CA ALA A 208 -0.88 19.23 -16.28
C ALA A 208 0.38 18.89 -17.09
N TYR A 209 1.18 19.90 -17.44
CA TYR A 209 2.44 19.71 -18.17
C TYR A 209 3.45 18.86 -17.38
N ASN A 210 3.58 19.11 -16.06
CA ASN A 210 4.49 18.35 -15.19
C ASN A 210 4.07 16.89 -14.94
N MET A 211 2.79 16.53 -15.11
CA MET A 211 2.33 15.14 -15.01
C MET A 211 2.48 14.36 -16.32
N ILE A 212 2.52 15.05 -17.47
CA ILE A 212 2.79 14.42 -18.77
C ILE A 212 4.29 14.18 -18.96
N GLN A 213 5.15 14.94 -18.26
CA GLN A 213 6.60 14.93 -18.43
C GLN A 213 7.39 14.16 -17.35
N SER A 214 6.74 13.60 -16.31
CA SER A 214 7.40 12.79 -15.26
C SER A 214 7.30 11.30 -15.49
#